data_AF-A0A6H1K2L8-F1
#
_entry.id   AF-A0A6H1K2L8-F1
#
_cell.length_a   1.000
_cell.length_b   1.000
_cell.length_c   1.000
_cell.angle_alpha   90.00
_cell.angle_beta   90.00
_cell.angle_gamma   90.00
#
_symmetry.space_group_name_H-M   'P 1'
#
loop_
_entity.id
_entity.type
_entity.pdbx_description
1 polymer ?
#
loop_
_entity_poly.entity_id
_entity_poly.type
_entity_poly.pdbx_seq_one_letter_code
_entity_poly.pdbx_strand_id
1 'polypeptide(L)'
;MSELITAELVDLDLSAETKQAAARSLAERMAASGRVTDLEGFLADVAAREAQMPTGLDGGIGIPHCRSAHVTEPTLAFGRSAGWRTPSRSAASPTPTRAASRSWPR
;
A
#
# COMPACT_ATOMS: atom_id res chain seq x y z
N MET A 1 17.26 15.61 -15.00
CA MET A 1 16.19 14.59 -14.90
C MET A 1 15.79 14.57 -13.43
N SER A 2 14.56 14.97 -13.11
CA SER A 2 14.11 14.97 -11.71
C SER A 2 13.95 13.55 -11.18
N GLU A 3 14.28 13.33 -9.91
CA GLU A 3 14.07 12.05 -9.25
C GLU A 3 12.57 11.83 -9.02
N LEU A 4 12.07 10.65 -9.41
CA LEU A 4 10.66 10.30 -9.27
C LEU A 4 10.24 10.16 -7.79
N ILE A 5 11.15 9.67 -6.95
CA ILE A 5 10.93 9.41 -5.52
C ILE A 5 12.18 9.83 -4.74
N THR A 6 11.96 10.36 -3.54
CA THR A 6 12.99 10.71 -2.56
C THR A 6 12.61 10.14 -1.19
N ALA A 7 13.51 10.17 -0.21
CA ALA A 7 13.23 9.62 1.12
C ALA A 7 12.08 10.32 1.85
N GLU A 8 11.87 11.60 1.57
CA GLU A 8 10.83 12.47 2.12
C GLU A 8 9.42 12.05 1.65
N LEU A 9 9.35 11.42 0.47
CA LEU A 9 8.13 10.88 -0.14
C LEU A 9 7.81 9.46 0.32
N VAL A 10 8.58 8.91 1.27
CA VAL A 10 8.42 7.56 1.81
C VAL A 10 7.93 7.62 3.26
N ASP A 11 6.87 6.87 3.54
CA ASP A 11 6.38 6.62 4.90
C ASP A 11 6.33 5.11 5.18
N LEU A 12 7.22 4.62 6.03
CA LEU A 12 7.30 3.19 6.35
C LEU A 12 6.37 2.76 7.49
N ASP A 13 5.74 3.74 8.16
CA ASP A 13 4.88 3.57 9.32
C ASP A 13 3.56 4.33 9.11
N LEU A 14 3.04 4.28 7.87
CA LEU A 14 1.86 5.02 7.44
C LEU A 14 0.64 4.65 8.29
N SER A 15 0.22 5.57 9.16
CA SER A 15 -0.94 5.42 10.03
C SER A 15 -2.21 5.89 9.30
N ALA A 16 -2.82 5.00 8.53
CA ALA A 16 -4.10 5.26 7.87
C ALA A 16 -4.99 4.01 7.90
N GLU A 17 -6.27 4.23 8.23
CA GLU A 17 -7.28 3.16 8.31
C GLU A 17 -8.09 3.02 7.02
N THR A 18 -8.03 4.02 6.14
CA THR A 18 -8.77 4.04 4.87
C THR A 18 -7.85 4.38 3.70
N LYS A 19 -8.25 3.98 2.49
CA LYS A 19 -7.52 4.33 1.25
C LYS A 19 -7.42 5.84 1.07
N GLN A 20 -8.47 6.58 1.42
CA GLN A 20 -8.53 8.03 1.33
C GLN A 20 -7.59 8.70 2.33
N ALA A 21 -7.51 8.19 3.56
CA ALA A 21 -6.56 8.68 4.56
C ALA A 21 -5.11 8.40 4.13
N ALA A 22 -4.84 7.21 3.56
CA ALA A 22 -3.53 6.87 3.03
C ALA A 22 -3.12 7.77 1.87
N ALA A 23 -4.02 8.00 0.90
CA ALA A 23 -3.79 8.89 -0.23
C ALA A 23 -3.54 10.34 0.22
N ARG A 24 -4.34 10.85 1.17
CA ARG A 24 -4.15 12.19 1.73
C ARG A 24 -2.78 12.32 2.41
N SER A 25 -2.41 11.40 3.30
CA SER A 25 -1.14 11.46 4.01
C SER A 25 0.08 11.43 3.08
N LEU A 26 0.04 10.62 2.02
CA LEU A 26 1.09 10.62 1.00
C LEU A 26 1.08 11.90 0.15
N ALA A 27 -0.10 12.43 -0.20
CA ALA A 27 -0.23 13.67 -0.93
C ALA A 27 0.24 14.90 -0.13
N GLU A 28 0.04 14.91 1.19
CA GLU A 28 0.57 15.95 2.09
C GLU A 28 2.10 15.99 2.05
N ARG A 29 2.77 14.83 2.00
CA ARG A 29 4.23 14.76 1.80
C ARG A 29 4.65 15.31 0.45
N MET A 30 3.90 14.99 -0.61
CA MET A 30 4.15 15.55 -1.95
C MET A 30 3.95 17.08 -1.98
N ALA A 31 2.96 17.61 -1.25
CA ALA A 31 2.76 19.05 -1.11
C ALA A 31 3.90 19.70 -0.31
N ALA A 32 4.32 19.09 0.80
CA ALA A 32 5.43 19.56 1.62
C ALA A 32 6.77 19.57 0.85
N SER A 33 6.95 18.68 -0.13
CA SER A 33 8.10 18.68 -1.03
C SER A 33 7.95 19.60 -2.25
N GLY A 34 6.87 20.38 -2.34
CA GLY A 34 6.61 21.29 -3.48
C GLY A 34 6.21 20.60 -4.80
N ARG A 35 5.83 19.32 -4.74
CA ARG A 35 5.45 18.51 -5.91
C ARG A 35 3.95 18.56 -6.23
N VAL A 36 3.14 18.91 -5.23
CA VAL A 36 1.70 19.18 -5.36
C VAL A 36 1.43 20.64 -4.96
N THR A 37 0.74 21.39 -5.82
CA THR A 37 0.42 22.81 -5.62
C THR A 37 -0.93 23.07 -4.98
N ASP A 38 -1.86 22.12 -5.11
CA ASP A 38 -3.19 22.14 -4.53
C ASP A 38 -3.55 20.72 -4.08
N LEU A 39 -3.55 20.51 -2.77
CA LEU A 39 -3.76 19.20 -2.15
C LEU A 39 -5.17 18.68 -2.41
N GLU A 40 -6.19 19.51 -2.25
CA GLU A 40 -7.58 19.07 -2.37
C GLU A 40 -7.96 18.84 -3.83
N GLY A 41 -7.48 19.69 -4.75
CA GLY A 41 -7.61 19.46 -6.19
C GLY A 41 -6.94 18.16 -6.63
N PHE A 42 -5.70 17.90 -6.18
CA PHE A 42 -5.01 16.65 -6.48
C PHE A 42 -5.74 15.41 -5.92
N LEU A 43 -6.24 15.46 -4.69
CA LEU A 43 -6.99 14.35 -4.09
C LEU A 43 -8.31 14.09 -4.81
N ALA A 44 -8.98 15.14 -5.31
CA ALA A 44 -10.17 15.01 -6.14
C ALA A 44 -9.85 14.29 -7.47
N ASP A 45 -8.74 14.64 -8.13
CA ASP A 45 -8.30 13.97 -9.36
C ASP A 45 -7.97 12.48 -9.13
N VAL A 46 -7.27 12.17 -8.03
CA VAL A 46 -6.97 10.78 -7.63
C VAL A 46 -8.27 10.01 -7.40
N ALA A 47 -9.21 10.57 -6.65
CA ALA A 47 -10.50 9.93 -6.35
C ALA A 47 -11.33 9.72 -7.63
N ALA A 48 -11.37 10.70 -8.53
CA ALA A 48 -12.07 10.59 -9.81
C ALA A 48 -11.49 9.48 -10.69
N ARG A 49 -10.16 9.31 -10.69
CA ARG A 49 -9.49 8.25 -11.45
C ARG A 49 -9.71 6.86 -10.85
N GLU A 50 -9.65 6.76 -9.53
CA GLU A 50 -9.89 5.51 -8.78
C GLU A 50 -11.34 5.02 -8.95
N ALA A 51 -12.32 5.93 -9.03
CA ALA A 51 -13.73 5.60 -9.24
C ALA A 51 -14.01 4.93 -10.61
N GLN A 52 -13.20 5.21 -11.63
CA GLN A 52 -13.36 4.62 -12.96
C GLN A 52 -12.88 3.16 -13.00
N MET A 53 -11.75 2.89 -12.35
CA MET A 53 -11.15 1.56 -12.28
C MET A 53 -10.31 1.49 -11.01
N PRO A 54 -10.81 0.83 -9.95
CA PRO A 54 -10.09 0.70 -8.69
C PRO A 54 -8.71 0.06 -8.88
N THR A 55 -7.72 0.57 -8.17
CA THR A 55 -6.31 0.15 -8.29
C THR A 55 -5.85 -0.71 -7.11
N GLY A 56 -6.78 -1.14 -6.26
CA GLY A 56 -6.52 -2.11 -5.21
C GLY A 56 -6.18 -3.48 -5.81
N LEU A 57 -5.11 -4.08 -5.33
CA LEU A 57 -4.63 -5.41 -5.71
C LEU A 57 -4.71 -6.37 -4.53
N ASP A 58 -4.77 -7.67 -4.83
CA ASP A 58 -4.59 -8.71 -3.82
C ASP A 58 -3.25 -8.53 -3.09
N GLY A 59 -3.22 -8.92 -1.82
CA GLY A 59 -2.03 -8.74 -0.98
C GLY A 59 -1.89 -7.34 -0.37
N GLY A 60 -2.99 -6.57 -0.30
CA GLY A 60 -3.02 -5.31 0.46
C GLY A 60 -2.28 -4.15 -0.21
N ILE A 61 -2.06 -4.22 -1.52
CA ILE A 61 -1.38 -3.19 -2.30
C ILE A 61 -2.42 -2.29 -2.97
N GLY A 62 -2.18 -0.98 -2.98
CA GLY A 62 -2.95 -0.01 -3.76
C GLY A 62 -2.00 0.87 -4.56
N ILE A 63 -2.36 1.16 -5.82
CA ILE A 63 -1.54 2.01 -6.71
C ILE A 63 -2.39 3.19 -7.23
N PRO A 64 -2.91 4.04 -6.33
CA PRO A 64 -3.68 5.21 -6.75
C PRO A 64 -2.78 6.14 -7.56
N HIS A 65 -3.24 6.50 -8.75
CA HIS A 65 -2.52 7.37 -9.67
C HIS A 65 -3.51 8.21 -10.46
N CYS A 66 -3.10 9.39 -10.87
CA CYS A 66 -3.85 10.22 -11.81
C CYS A 66 -2.89 11.10 -12.61
N ARG A 67 -3.36 11.62 -13.73
CA ARG A 67 -2.78 12.83 -14.33
C ARG A 67 -3.51 14.00 -13.70
N SER A 68 -2.78 14.96 -13.14
CA SER A 68 -3.36 16.12 -12.45
C SER A 68 -2.62 17.39 -12.86
N ALA A 69 -3.35 18.49 -13.01
CA ALA A 69 -2.78 19.82 -13.23
C ALA A 69 -2.12 20.39 -11.96
N HIS A 70 -2.37 19.76 -10.81
CA HIS A 70 -1.87 20.15 -9.49
C HIS A 70 -0.50 19.55 -9.17
N VAL A 71 0.10 18.80 -10.09
CA VAL A 71 1.43 18.18 -9.94
C VAL A 71 2.45 18.94 -10.78
N THR A 72 3.57 19.35 -10.18
CA THR A 72 4.61 20.14 -10.84
C THR A 72 5.60 19.28 -11.63
N GLU A 73 5.82 18.05 -11.19
CA GLU A 73 6.68 17.07 -11.85
C GLU A 73 6.26 15.62 -11.56
N PRO A 74 6.58 14.65 -12.43
CA PRO A 74 6.29 13.25 -12.18
C PRO A 74 6.83 12.79 -10.82
N THR A 75 5.95 12.22 -10.00
CA THR A 75 6.24 11.93 -8.59
C THR A 75 5.65 10.59 -8.18
N LEU A 76 6.39 9.85 -7.37
CA LEU A 76 5.96 8.63 -6.69
C LEU A 76 6.14 8.82 -5.18
N ALA A 77 5.06 8.69 -4.42
CA ALA A 77 5.08 8.57 -2.97
C ALA A 77 4.77 7.13 -2.57
N PHE A 78 5.44 6.63 -1.52
CA PHE A 78 5.29 5.26 -1.05
C PHE A 78 4.91 5.23 0.42
N GLY A 79 3.92 4.40 0.75
CA GLY A 79 3.46 4.20 2.11
C GLY A 79 3.36 2.72 2.45
N ARG A 80 3.86 2.32 3.61
CA ARG A 80 3.62 1.01 4.20
C ARG A 80 2.86 1.19 5.50
N SER A 81 1.64 0.66 5.57
CA SER A 81 0.87 0.63 6.81
C SER A 81 1.24 -0.59 7.66
N ALA A 82 1.22 -0.44 8.99
CA ALA A 82 1.52 -1.52 9.92
C ALA A 82 0.50 -2.68 9.88
N GLY A 83 -0.68 -2.44 9.30
CA GLY A 83 -1.76 -3.43 9.18
C GLY A 83 -1.43 -4.60 8.25
N TRP A 84 -0.52 -4.40 7.28
CA TRP A 84 0.00 -5.49 6.46
C TRP A 84 1.19 -6.15 7.14
N ARG A 85 0.91 -7.00 8.12
CA ARG A 85 1.87 -8.04 8.50
C ARG A 85 1.61 -9.21 7.56
N THR A 86 2.63 -9.63 6.82
CA THR A 86 2.62 -10.99 6.24
C THR A 86 2.12 -11.91 7.36
N PRO A 87 1.08 -12.74 7.15
CA PRO A 87 0.76 -13.72 8.16
C PRO A 87 2.08 -14.44 8.42
N SER A 88 2.63 -14.27 9.63
CA SER A 88 3.76 -15.08 10.04
C SER A 88 3.29 -16.48 9.74
N ARG A 89 4.06 -17.28 8.99
CA ARG A 89 3.87 -18.73 9.03
C ARG A 89 3.97 -19.08 10.52
N SER A 90 2.83 -19.09 11.21
CA SER A 90 2.73 -19.68 12.53
C SER A 90 3.23 -21.09 12.32
N ALA A 91 4.23 -21.46 13.11
CA ALA A 91 4.83 -22.77 13.11
C ALA A 91 3.75 -23.81 13.45
N ALA A 92 2.96 -24.22 12.45
CA ALA A 92 2.26 -25.47 12.48
C ALA A 92 3.28 -26.55 12.11
N SER A 93 4.16 -26.87 13.05
CA SER A 93 4.82 -28.17 13.06
C SER A 93 3.72 -29.20 13.32
N PRO A 94 3.41 -30.14 12.41
CA PRO A 94 2.56 -31.25 12.78
C PRO A 94 3.38 -32.13 13.71
N THR A 95 3.01 -32.19 14.99
CA THR A 95 3.44 -33.27 15.88
C THR A 95 3.04 -34.58 15.19
N PRO A 96 3.99 -35.49 14.86
CA PRO A 96 3.61 -36.75 14.27
C PRO A 96 2.88 -37.57 15.33
N THR A 97 1.56 -37.69 15.19
CA THR A 97 0.79 -38.68 15.93
C THR A 97 1.33 -40.05 15.53
N ARG A 98 2.03 -40.68 16.47
CA ARG A 98 2.53 -42.06 16.36
C ARG A 98 1.37 -42.97 15.92
N ALA A 99 1.40 -43.40 14.66
CA ALA A 99 0.45 -44.35 14.12
C ALA A 99 0.52 -45.63 14.95
N ALA A 100 -0.59 -45.98 15.59
CA ALA A 100 -0.76 -47.29 16.20
C ALA A 100 -0.60 -48.35 15.11
N SER A 101 0.34 -49.26 15.33
CA SER A 101 0.57 -50.46 14.54
C SER A 101 -0.74 -51.22 14.34
N ARG A 102 -1.27 -51.21 13.12
CA ARG A 102 -2.27 -52.19 12.70
C ARG A 102 -1.53 -53.27 11.92
N SER A 103 -1.42 -54.43 12.55
CA SER A 103 -1.03 -55.69 11.93
C SER A 103 -1.99 -56.04 10.81
N TRP A 104 -1.48 -56.30 9.61
CA TRP A 104 -2.20 -56.99 8.54
C TRP A 104 -2.06 -58.51 8.73
N PRO A 105 -3.15 -59.30 8.69
CA PRO A 105 -3.05 -60.74 8.49
C PRO A 105 -2.82 -61.07 7.01
N ARG A 106 -2.12 -62.19 6.79
CA ARG A 106 -1.76 -62.78 5.49
C ARG A 106 -2.98 -63.29 4.73
#